data_AF-A0A0P6VMX3-F1
#
_entry.id   AF-A0A0P6VMX3-F1
#
_cell.length_a   1.000
_cell.length_b   1.000
_cell.length_c   1.000
_cell.angle_alpha   90.00
_cell.angle_beta   90.00
_cell.angle_gamma   90.00
#
_symmetry.space_group_name_H-M   'P 1'
#
loop_
_entity.id
_entity.type
_entity.pdbx_description
1 polymer ?
#
loop_
_entity_poly.entity_id
_entity_poly.type
_entity_poly.pdbx_seq_one_letter_code
_entity_poly.pdbx_strand_id
1 'polypeptide(L)'
;MRLALCLVTRLAVAGLAIPCGGMPARADPGDKAGWSIGTDPRKRVFLHYVAEKDGPRELTLACLRDVDSFDVYTAGLFPKRPDGEATLTLRSGGGSVDVSGSVAAGDDGATSRFESNTDLDAATRKALRASLLPVLGGAGPIQLKLGTREIVLAPSGPPAAAIKRFDSICFGK
;
A
#
# COMPACT_ATOMS: atom_id res chain seq x y z
N MET A 1 2.70 -51.95 -38.26
CA MET A 1 4.13 -52.35 -38.25
C MET A 1 4.73 -51.96 -36.90
N ARG A 2 5.62 -52.82 -36.40
CA ARG A 2 6.28 -52.93 -35.08
C ARG A 2 6.83 -51.61 -34.48
N LEU A 3 6.53 -51.34 -33.19
CA LEU A 3 7.39 -51.43 -31.97
C LEU A 3 8.53 -50.38 -31.85
N ALA A 4 8.46 -49.54 -30.79
CA ALA A 4 9.41 -49.48 -29.65
C ALA A 4 10.42 -48.31 -29.80
N LEU A 5 11.02 -47.66 -28.77
CA LEU A 5 11.24 -47.94 -27.36
C LEU A 5 11.79 -46.66 -26.66
N CYS A 6 11.68 -46.62 -25.32
CA CYS A 6 12.57 -45.93 -24.35
C CYS A 6 12.59 -44.39 -24.20
N LEU A 7 11.79 -43.93 -23.22
CA LEU A 7 12.23 -43.40 -21.92
C LEU A 7 13.66 -42.81 -21.84
N VAL A 8 13.76 -41.48 -21.67
CA VAL A 8 14.83 -40.86 -20.88
C VAL A 8 14.21 -39.84 -19.93
N THR A 9 14.15 -40.25 -18.68
CA THR A 9 13.92 -39.46 -17.48
C THR A 9 14.94 -38.32 -17.41
N ARG A 10 14.49 -37.06 -17.34
CA ARG A 10 15.31 -35.98 -16.78
C ARG A 10 14.52 -35.18 -15.75
N LEU A 11 15.23 -35.03 -14.64
CA LEU A 11 14.85 -34.49 -13.35
C LEU A 11 14.21 -33.11 -13.42
N ALA A 12 13.34 -32.92 -12.44
CA ALA A 12 12.83 -31.67 -11.90
C ALA A 12 13.77 -30.46 -12.04
N VAL A 13 13.26 -29.42 -12.68
CA VAL A 13 13.43 -28.05 -12.19
C VAL A 13 12.03 -27.47 -12.08
N ALA A 14 11.32 -27.86 -11.01
CA ALA A 14 10.20 -27.08 -10.51
C ALA A 14 10.81 -25.82 -9.87
N GLY A 15 11.23 -24.88 -10.71
CA GLY A 15 11.43 -23.50 -10.30
C GLY A 15 10.06 -23.00 -9.88
N LEU A 16 9.74 -23.11 -8.59
CA LEU A 16 8.72 -22.30 -7.96
C LEU A 16 9.14 -20.86 -8.21
N ALA A 17 8.62 -20.29 -9.30
CA ALA A 17 8.47 -18.85 -9.40
C ALA A 17 7.60 -18.49 -8.20
N ILE A 18 8.25 -18.05 -7.12
CA ILE A 18 7.60 -17.29 -6.07
C ILE A 18 7.03 -16.09 -6.82
N PRO A 19 5.70 -15.96 -6.99
CA PRO A 19 5.19 -14.68 -7.41
C PRO A 19 5.62 -13.72 -6.30
N CYS A 20 6.55 -12.81 -6.61
CA CYS A 20 6.68 -11.59 -5.84
C CYS A 20 5.26 -11.05 -5.72
N GLY A 21 4.70 -11.20 -4.52
CA GLY A 21 3.34 -10.79 -4.22
C GLY A 21 3.31 -9.28 -4.29
N GLY A 22 3.14 -8.75 -5.50
CA GLY A 22 2.58 -7.43 -5.69
C GLY A 22 1.31 -7.42 -4.87
N MET A 23 1.18 -6.41 -4.00
CA MET A 23 -0.08 -6.19 -3.31
C MET A 23 -1.20 -6.20 -4.35
N PRO A 24 -2.35 -6.84 -4.08
CA PRO A 24 -3.48 -6.76 -4.98
C PRO A 24 -3.82 -5.28 -5.14
N ALA A 25 -3.52 -4.74 -6.33
CA ALA A 25 -3.83 -3.38 -6.78
C ALA A 25 -5.35 -3.11 -6.84
N ARG A 26 -6.14 -4.19 -6.74
CA ARG A 26 -7.59 -4.15 -6.78
C ARG A 26 -8.15 -4.30 -5.36
N ALA A 27 -9.07 -3.40 -5.00
CA ALA A 27 -9.94 -3.61 -3.84
C ALA A 27 -10.60 -4.99 -3.93
N ASP A 28 -10.69 -5.70 -2.80
CA ASP A 28 -11.40 -6.97 -2.76
C ASP A 28 -12.90 -6.67 -2.95
N PRO A 29 -13.64 -7.44 -3.78
CA PRO A 29 -15.09 -7.32 -3.85
C PRO A 29 -15.69 -7.41 -2.43
N GLY A 30 -16.43 -6.39 -2.02
CA GLY A 30 -16.97 -6.28 -0.66
C GLY A 30 -16.32 -5.20 0.24
N ASP A 31 -15.29 -4.50 -0.23
CA ASP A 31 -14.77 -3.33 0.47
C ASP A 31 -15.84 -2.23 0.62
N LYS A 32 -15.99 -1.73 1.85
CA LYS A 32 -16.93 -0.65 2.17
C LYS A 32 -16.29 0.69 1.89
N ALA A 33 -17.11 1.67 1.52
CA ALA A 33 -16.68 3.06 1.45
C ALA A 33 -16.19 3.56 2.82
N GLY A 34 -15.21 4.47 2.78
CA GLY A 34 -14.56 5.06 3.92
C GLY A 34 -13.26 4.35 4.34
N TRP A 35 -12.81 4.69 5.54
CA TRP A 35 -11.63 4.09 6.14
C TRP A 35 -11.91 2.70 6.69
N SER A 36 -11.01 1.76 6.42
CA SER A 36 -11.04 0.42 6.97
C SER A 36 -9.65 -0.02 7.42
N ILE A 37 -9.61 -0.96 8.36
CA ILE A 37 -8.37 -1.59 8.83
C ILE A 37 -8.46 -3.11 8.71
N GLY A 38 -7.54 -3.67 7.94
CA GLY A 38 -7.32 -5.11 7.80
C GLY A 38 -6.13 -5.57 8.63
N THR A 39 -6.19 -6.78 9.14
CA THR A 39 -5.05 -7.45 9.77
C THR A 39 -5.06 -8.92 9.42
N ASP A 40 -3.88 -9.54 9.35
CA ASP A 40 -3.76 -10.98 9.14
C ASP A 40 -2.95 -11.67 10.26
N PRO A 41 -2.92 -13.02 10.31
CA PRO A 41 -2.20 -13.77 11.34
C PRO A 41 -0.68 -13.55 11.37
N ARG A 42 -0.08 -12.99 10.31
CA ARG A 42 1.37 -12.70 10.22
C ARG A 42 1.74 -11.35 10.84
N LYS A 43 0.83 -10.76 11.64
CA LYS A 43 0.98 -9.42 12.24
C LYS A 43 1.14 -8.32 11.19
N ARG A 44 0.55 -8.51 10.01
CA ARG A 44 0.45 -7.46 9.00
C ARG A 44 -0.77 -6.62 9.30
N VAL A 45 -0.66 -5.31 9.11
CA VAL A 45 -1.77 -4.37 9.25
C VAL A 45 -1.86 -3.49 8.02
N PHE A 46 -3.09 -3.26 7.59
CA PHE A 46 -3.38 -2.51 6.39
C PHE A 46 -4.45 -1.47 6.72
N LEU A 47 -4.14 -0.20 6.52
CA LEU A 47 -5.09 0.90 6.65
C LEU A 47 -5.44 1.38 5.24
N HIS A 48 -6.70 1.24 4.87
CA HIS A 48 -7.17 1.57 3.53
C HIS A 48 -8.19 2.68 3.57
N TYR A 49 -8.22 3.48 2.51
CA TYR A 49 -9.34 4.34 2.19
C TYR A 49 -9.93 3.95 0.84
N VAL A 50 -11.25 3.88 0.79
CA VAL A 50 -12.04 3.61 -0.42
C VAL A 50 -13.10 4.71 -0.51
N ALA A 51 -13.14 5.49 -1.59
CA ALA A 51 -14.12 6.57 -1.72
C ALA A 51 -15.55 6.06 -1.89
N GLU A 52 -15.74 5.02 -2.72
CA GLU A 52 -17.04 4.47 -3.07
C GLU A 52 -17.08 2.95 -2.85
N LYS A 53 -18.25 2.42 -2.50
CA LYS A 53 -18.44 0.99 -2.28
C LYS A 53 -18.00 0.21 -3.54
N ASP A 54 -17.22 -0.85 -3.33
CA ASP A 54 -16.66 -1.69 -4.41
C ASP A 54 -15.73 -0.94 -5.39
N GLY A 55 -15.31 0.29 -5.06
CA GLY A 55 -14.31 1.08 -5.78
C GLY A 55 -12.87 0.73 -5.41
N PRO A 56 -11.86 1.33 -6.06
CA PRO A 56 -10.45 1.05 -5.77
C PRO A 56 -10.06 1.51 -4.36
N ARG A 57 -9.05 0.83 -3.77
CA ARG A 57 -8.36 1.32 -2.57
C ARG A 57 -7.46 2.49 -2.97
N GLU A 58 -8.03 3.69 -2.90
CA GLU A 58 -7.38 4.93 -3.30
C GLU A 58 -6.09 5.20 -2.53
N LEU A 59 -6.05 4.84 -1.25
CA LEU A 59 -4.85 4.82 -0.44
C LEU A 59 -4.78 3.52 0.36
N THR A 60 -3.61 2.89 0.37
CA THR A 60 -3.26 1.81 1.29
C THR A 60 -1.95 2.15 1.99
N LEU A 61 -1.97 2.12 3.32
CA LEU A 61 -0.78 2.12 4.16
C LEU A 61 -0.67 0.74 4.78
N ALA A 62 0.35 -0.01 4.42
CA ALA A 62 0.55 -1.36 4.89
C ALA A 62 1.83 -1.46 5.70
N CYS A 63 1.78 -2.21 6.78
CA CYS A 63 2.93 -2.49 7.61
C CYS A 63 3.04 -4.00 7.77
N LEU A 64 4.06 -4.56 7.13
CA LEU A 64 4.34 -5.98 7.06
C LEU A 64 5.41 -6.34 8.09
N ARG A 65 4.98 -6.65 9.32
CA ARG A 65 5.91 -6.93 10.44
C ARG A 65 6.72 -8.20 10.30
N ASP A 66 6.26 -9.15 9.49
CA ASP A 66 6.93 -10.42 9.27
C ASP A 66 8.12 -10.32 8.31
N VAL A 67 8.14 -9.28 7.47
CA VAL A 67 9.24 -8.99 6.53
C VAL A 67 9.84 -7.60 6.75
N ASP A 68 9.51 -6.97 7.89
CA ASP A 68 9.95 -5.63 8.28
C ASP A 68 9.86 -4.60 7.13
N SER A 69 8.67 -4.44 6.57
CA SER A 69 8.44 -3.50 5.47
C SER A 69 7.21 -2.61 5.70
N PHE A 70 7.25 -1.41 5.14
CA PHE A 70 6.13 -0.48 5.09
C PHE A 70 5.87 -0.09 3.64
N ASP A 71 4.62 -0.28 3.21
CA ASP A 71 4.19 0.03 1.87
C ASP A 71 3.19 1.17 1.85
N VAL A 72 3.33 2.03 0.84
CA VAL A 72 2.35 3.05 0.51
C VAL A 72 1.93 2.83 -0.93
N TYR A 73 0.64 2.65 -1.13
CA TYR A 73 0.04 2.43 -2.44
C TYR A 73 -1.10 3.42 -2.67
N THR A 74 -1.18 4.00 -3.87
CA THR A 74 -2.35 4.77 -4.32
C THR A 74 -2.81 4.33 -5.71
N ALA A 75 -4.12 4.42 -5.97
CA ALA A 75 -4.71 4.12 -7.28
C ALA A 75 -5.94 4.98 -7.55
N GLY A 76 -6.25 5.26 -8.82
CA GLY A 76 -7.46 5.98 -9.22
C GLY A 76 -7.48 7.48 -8.89
N LEU A 77 -6.42 8.00 -8.27
CA LEU A 77 -6.40 9.34 -7.69
C LEU A 77 -5.78 10.41 -8.58
N PHE A 78 -4.65 10.07 -9.20
CA PHE A 78 -3.87 11.03 -9.97
C PHE A 78 -4.06 10.76 -11.46
N PRO A 79 -4.21 11.80 -12.29
CA PRO A 79 -4.26 11.61 -13.74
C PRO A 79 -2.96 10.95 -14.21
N LYS A 80 -3.06 10.21 -15.31
CA LYS A 80 -1.92 9.55 -15.95
C LYS A 80 -0.75 10.53 -16.09
N ARG A 81 0.41 10.07 -15.65
CA ARG A 81 1.70 10.77 -15.75
C ARG A 81 2.80 9.79 -16.17
N PRO A 82 3.96 10.29 -16.61
CA PRO A 82 5.09 9.43 -16.94
C PRO A 82 5.52 8.56 -15.76
N ASP A 83 5.93 7.34 -16.07
CA ASP A 83 6.48 6.41 -15.09
C ASP A 83 7.83 6.93 -14.59
N GLY A 84 8.14 6.66 -13.32
CA GLY A 84 9.43 7.05 -12.73
C GLY A 84 9.36 7.34 -11.24
N GLU A 85 10.49 7.76 -10.67
CA GLU A 85 10.58 8.12 -9.26
C GLU A 85 9.72 9.34 -8.93
N ALA A 86 9.09 9.32 -7.75
CA ALA A 86 8.28 10.41 -7.26
C ALA A 86 8.25 10.46 -5.74
N THR A 87 7.80 11.58 -5.20
CA THR A 87 7.51 11.75 -3.77
C THR A 87 6.02 12.00 -3.60
N LEU A 88 5.36 11.15 -2.82
CA LEU A 88 4.00 11.34 -2.34
C LEU A 88 4.04 12.01 -0.97
N THR A 89 3.42 13.15 -0.83
CA THR A 89 3.26 13.85 0.44
C THR A 89 1.87 13.58 1.02
N LEU A 90 1.80 13.12 2.26
CA LEU A 90 0.57 12.98 3.03
C LEU A 90 0.50 14.09 4.09
N ARG A 91 -0.63 14.79 4.19
CA ARG A 91 -0.83 15.90 5.12
C ARG A 91 -2.18 15.84 5.80
N SER A 92 -2.22 16.24 7.08
CA SER A 92 -3.45 16.47 7.84
C SER A 92 -3.10 17.17 9.15
N GLY A 93 -4.00 18.02 9.67
CA GLY A 93 -3.90 18.58 11.02
C GLY A 93 -2.57 19.28 11.37
N GLY A 94 -1.85 19.83 10.39
CA GLY A 94 -0.52 20.44 10.56
C GLY A 94 0.66 19.48 10.48
N GLY A 95 0.43 18.17 10.43
CA GLY A 95 1.44 17.15 10.14
C GLY A 95 1.66 16.97 8.63
N SER A 96 2.87 16.57 8.26
CA SER A 96 3.24 16.18 6.89
C SER A 96 4.24 15.04 6.93
N VAL A 97 4.11 14.08 6.02
CA VAL A 97 5.12 13.05 5.76
C VAL A 97 5.31 12.90 4.26
N ASP A 98 6.57 12.86 3.84
CA ASP A 98 6.97 12.62 2.46
C ASP A 98 7.42 11.18 2.32
N VAL A 99 6.93 10.52 1.27
CA VAL A 99 7.20 9.11 0.98
C VAL A 99 7.80 9.04 -0.42
N SER A 100 9.04 8.60 -0.52
CA SER A 100 9.70 8.33 -1.80
C SER A 100 9.24 7.00 -2.37
N GLY A 101 8.99 6.96 -3.67
CA GLY A 101 8.54 5.77 -4.37
C GLY A 101 8.56 5.96 -5.87
N SER A 102 7.72 5.22 -6.56
CA SER A 102 7.59 5.26 -8.01
C SER A 102 6.15 5.45 -8.43
N VAL A 103 5.98 6.07 -9.60
CA VAL A 103 4.71 6.14 -10.30
C VAL A 103 4.76 5.21 -11.50
N ALA A 104 3.63 4.56 -11.74
CA ALA A 104 3.39 3.81 -12.96
C ALA A 104 1.96 4.08 -13.46
N ALA A 105 1.66 3.62 -14.68
CA ALA A 105 0.28 3.52 -15.16
C ALA A 105 -0.61 2.73 -14.16
N GLY A 106 -1.81 3.27 -13.89
CA GLY A 106 -2.84 2.59 -13.12
C GLY A 106 -3.60 1.56 -13.95
N ASP A 107 -4.37 0.71 -13.27
CA ASP A 107 -5.08 -0.43 -13.89
C ASP A 107 -6.14 -0.02 -14.93
N ASP A 108 -6.69 1.20 -14.81
CA ASP A 108 -7.67 1.77 -15.74
C ASP A 108 -7.02 2.39 -17.00
N GLY A 109 -5.69 2.50 -17.03
CA GLY A 109 -4.92 3.16 -18.10
C GLY A 109 -5.10 4.68 -18.20
N ALA A 110 -5.96 5.27 -17.38
CA ALA A 110 -6.34 6.69 -17.37
C ALA A 110 -5.76 7.45 -16.16
N THR A 111 -5.51 6.74 -15.07
CA THR A 111 -4.89 7.24 -13.85
C THR A 111 -3.48 6.65 -13.69
N SER A 112 -2.75 7.20 -12.73
CA SER A 112 -1.47 6.67 -12.29
C SER A 112 -1.59 6.08 -10.89
N ARG A 113 -0.82 5.02 -10.64
CA ARG A 113 -0.60 4.47 -9.31
C ARG A 113 0.73 4.98 -8.75
N PHE A 114 0.79 5.17 -7.44
CA PHE A 114 2.05 5.40 -6.72
C PHE A 114 2.32 4.22 -5.82
N GLU A 115 3.58 3.79 -5.77
CA GLU A 115 4.03 2.68 -4.94
C GLU A 115 5.34 3.03 -4.25
N SER A 116 5.39 2.77 -2.95
CA SER A 116 6.60 2.81 -2.15
C SER A 116 6.67 1.56 -1.31
N ASN A 117 7.88 1.02 -1.17
CA ASN A 117 8.23 -0.02 -0.22
C ASN A 117 9.45 0.50 0.55
N THR A 118 9.33 0.52 1.87
CA THR A 118 10.39 1.00 2.77
C THR A 118 10.73 -0.11 3.76
N ASP A 119 12.00 -0.52 3.80
CA ASP A 119 12.51 -1.41 4.84
C ASP A 119 12.44 -0.73 6.22
N LEU A 120 11.87 -1.43 7.19
CA LEU A 120 11.64 -0.95 8.54
C LEU A 120 12.62 -1.57 9.53
N ASP A 121 13.87 -1.12 9.52
CA ASP A 121 14.71 -1.32 10.70
C ASP A 121 14.15 -0.57 11.94
N ALA A 122 14.74 -0.79 13.11
CA ALA A 122 14.25 -0.18 14.35
C ALA A 122 14.28 1.36 14.31
N ALA A 123 15.28 1.95 13.64
CA ALA A 123 15.45 3.40 13.56
C ALA A 123 14.42 4.02 12.61
N THR A 124 14.27 3.46 11.42
CA THR A 124 13.33 3.87 10.37
C THR A 124 11.91 3.72 10.85
N ARG A 125 11.58 2.62 11.55
CA ARG A 125 10.27 2.43 12.16
C ARG A 125 9.93 3.49 13.20
N LYS A 126 10.90 3.87 14.04
CA LYS A 126 10.72 4.94 15.03
C LYS A 126 10.51 6.29 14.36
N ALA A 127 11.28 6.59 13.31
CA ALA A 127 11.14 7.82 12.53
C ALA A 127 9.77 7.88 11.81
N LEU A 128 9.38 6.79 11.16
CA LEU A 128 8.09 6.67 10.49
C LEU A 128 6.93 6.83 11.47
N ARG A 129 6.99 6.22 12.67
CA ARG A 129 5.98 6.42 13.71
C ARG A 129 5.82 7.91 14.06
N ALA A 130 6.95 8.60 14.24
CA ALA A 130 6.97 10.00 14.65
C ALA A 130 6.43 10.95 13.57
N SER A 131 6.58 10.64 12.29
CA SER A 131 6.07 11.46 11.18
C SER A 131 4.65 11.07 10.74
N LEU A 132 4.33 9.79 10.70
CA LEU A 132 3.06 9.28 10.17
C LEU A 132 1.89 9.45 11.16
N LEU A 133 2.08 9.14 12.45
CA LEU A 133 0.98 9.21 13.40
C LEU A 133 0.38 10.61 13.56
N PRO A 134 1.15 11.71 13.56
CA PRO A 134 0.59 13.06 13.54
C PRO A 134 -0.29 13.34 12.31
N VAL A 135 0.04 12.77 11.14
CA VAL A 135 -0.79 12.88 9.94
C VAL A 135 -2.07 12.07 10.08
N LEU A 136 -1.97 10.81 10.51
CA LEU A 136 -3.15 9.95 10.66
C LEU A 136 -4.10 10.45 11.77
N GLY A 137 -3.55 10.93 12.88
CA GLY A 137 -4.31 11.47 14.02
C GLY A 137 -4.62 12.96 13.91
N GLY A 138 -4.20 13.62 12.84
CA GLY A 138 -4.41 15.05 12.62
C GLY A 138 -5.89 15.38 12.45
N ALA A 139 -6.31 16.53 12.98
CA ALA A 139 -7.67 17.02 12.77
C ALA A 139 -7.87 17.43 11.31
N GLY A 140 -8.92 16.90 10.68
CA GLY A 140 -9.34 17.28 9.33
C GLY A 140 -9.08 16.19 8.27
N PRO A 141 -9.20 16.58 6.99
CA PRO A 141 -9.07 15.64 5.89
C PRO A 141 -7.60 15.31 5.61
N ILE A 142 -7.34 14.07 5.16
CA ILE A 142 -6.04 13.71 4.62
C ILE A 142 -5.92 14.26 3.20
N GLN A 143 -4.85 15.00 2.97
CA GLN A 143 -4.47 15.53 1.66
C GLN A 143 -3.30 14.73 1.13
N LEU A 144 -3.34 14.40 -0.15
CA LEU A 144 -2.27 13.74 -0.87
C LEU A 144 -1.75 14.67 -1.96
N LYS A 145 -0.44 14.84 -2.01
CA LYS A 145 0.22 15.62 -3.06
C LYS A 145 1.25 14.76 -3.77
N LEU A 146 1.17 14.76 -5.10
CA LEU A 146 2.10 14.05 -5.97
C LEU A 146 2.53 14.99 -7.10
N GLY A 147 3.76 15.49 -7.03
CA GLY A 147 4.25 16.57 -7.89
C GLY A 147 3.51 17.88 -7.63
N THR A 148 2.96 18.49 -8.68
CA THR A 148 2.18 19.75 -8.58
C THR A 148 0.70 19.53 -8.24
N ARG A 149 0.23 18.28 -8.25
CA ARG A 149 -1.18 17.95 -8.01
C ARG A 149 -1.39 17.61 -6.56
N GLU A 150 -2.41 18.24 -5.97
CA GLU A 150 -2.90 17.96 -4.62
C GLU A 150 -4.37 17.55 -4.70
N ILE A 151 -4.75 16.60 -3.87
CA ILE A 151 -6.11 16.07 -3.75
C ILE A 151 -6.47 15.93 -2.27
N VAL A 152 -7.75 16.12 -1.98
CA VAL A 152 -8.32 15.81 -0.66
C VAL A 152 -8.86 14.39 -0.76
N LEU A 153 -8.25 13.45 -0.04
CA LEU A 153 -8.58 12.02 -0.12
C LEU A 153 -9.96 11.75 0.50
N ALA A 154 -10.17 12.23 1.73
CA ALA A 154 -11.34 11.94 2.53
C ALA A 154 -11.78 13.19 3.30
N PRO A 155 -13.09 13.40 3.55
CA PRO A 155 -13.56 14.54 4.34
C PRO A 155 -13.06 14.51 5.80
N SER A 156 -12.64 13.34 6.29
CA SER A 156 -12.03 13.15 7.60
C SER A 156 -10.90 12.12 7.55
N GLY A 157 -9.95 12.22 8.49
CA GLY A 157 -8.96 11.18 8.71
C GLY A 157 -9.54 9.83 9.20
N PRO A 158 -8.68 8.82 9.38
CA PRO A 158 -9.09 7.50 9.84
C PRO A 158 -9.71 7.55 11.25
N PRO A 159 -10.65 6.64 11.57
CA PRO A 159 -11.19 6.51 12.91
C PRO A 159 -10.08 6.26 13.96
N ALA A 160 -10.16 6.91 15.12
CA ALA A 160 -9.16 6.78 16.18
C ALA A 160 -8.87 5.32 16.61
N ALA A 161 -9.90 4.46 16.58
CA ALA A 161 -9.74 3.03 16.86
C ALA A 161 -8.88 2.31 15.81
N ALA A 162 -9.01 2.68 14.53
CA ALA A 162 -8.18 2.15 13.46
C ALA A 162 -6.73 2.64 13.62
N ILE A 163 -6.52 3.92 13.93
CA ILE A 163 -5.18 4.49 14.17
C ILE A 163 -4.50 3.78 15.34
N LYS A 164 -5.20 3.61 16.47
CA LYS A 164 -4.67 2.91 17.65
C LYS A 164 -4.27 1.47 17.34
N ARG A 165 -5.08 0.77 16.54
CA ARG A 165 -4.78 -0.61 16.13
C ARG A 165 -3.61 -0.67 15.15
N PHE A 166 -3.55 0.25 14.18
CA PHE A 166 -2.44 0.39 13.25
C PHE A 166 -1.13 0.63 14.00
N ASP A 167 -1.13 1.59 14.93
CA ASP A 167 0.00 1.94 15.78
C ASP A 167 0.49 0.72 16.60
N SER A 168 -0.44 0.04 17.27
CA SER A 168 -0.11 -1.12 18.10
C SER A 168 0.53 -2.27 17.33
N ILE A 169 0.17 -2.48 16.06
CA ILE A 169 0.72 -3.59 15.27
C ILE A 169 2.00 -3.16 14.55
N CYS A 170 1.98 -1.99 13.90
CA CYS A 170 3.10 -1.56 13.08
C CYS A 170 4.31 -1.09 13.92
N PHE A 171 4.04 -0.43 15.04
CA PHE A 171 5.05 0.21 15.87
C PHE A 171 5.09 -0.33 17.31
N GLY A 172 4.27 -1.34 17.63
CA GLY A 172 4.35 -2.07 18.88
C GLY A 172 5.63 -2.90 18.99
N LYS A 173 5.98 -3.24 20.23
CA LYS A 173 7.09 -4.14 20.55
C LYS A 173 6.74 -5.58 20.21
#